data_AF-A0A928YXH7-F1
#
_entry.id   AF-A0A928YXH7-F1
#
_cell.length_a   1.000
_cell.length_b   1.000
_cell.length_c   1.000
_cell.angle_alpha   90.00
_cell.angle_beta   90.00
_cell.angle_gamma   90.00
#
_symmetry.space_group_name_H-M   'P 1'
#
loop_
_entity.id
_entity.type
_entity.pdbx_description
1 polymer ?
#
loop_
_entity_poly.entity_id
_entity_poly.type
_entity_poly.pdbx_seq_one_letter_code
_entity_poly.pdbx_strand_id
1 'polypeptide(L)'
;MREIHCHPNSDEWQYYLEGKARMTVFASSSTSRTFDFQAGDVGYVPISMPHYIENTGTTIVRFLEVFASDRFTDVSLTQWMALTPHELVAANLQIDRSLIDALPTQKHSVVSEVAL
;
A
#
# COMPACT_ATOMS: atom_id res chain seq x y z
N MET A 1 8.18 -1.25 -4.38
CA MET A 1 6.71 -1.16 -4.22
C MET A 1 6.41 -0.22 -3.08
N ARG A 2 5.48 0.74 -3.25
CA ARG A 2 4.81 1.43 -2.14
C ARG A 2 3.93 0.41 -1.43
N GLU A 3 4.21 0.14 -0.15
CA GLU A 3 3.60 -0.97 0.60
C GLU A 3 2.05 -0.91 0.66
N ILE A 4 1.40 -2.01 1.06
CA ILE A 4 -0.06 -1.99 1.28
C ILE A 4 -0.39 -1.07 2.45
N HIS A 5 -1.23 -0.06 2.19
CA HIS A 5 -1.63 0.93 3.19
C HIS A 5 -2.98 1.57 2.84
N CYS A 6 -3.52 2.37 3.76
CA CYS A 6 -4.67 3.24 3.51
C CYS A 6 -4.51 4.59 4.19
N HIS A 7 -5.31 5.57 3.76
CA HIS A 7 -5.34 6.92 4.34
C HIS A 7 -6.67 7.16 5.08
N PRO A 8 -6.64 7.36 6.40
CA PRO A 8 -7.87 7.45 7.20
C PRO A 8 -8.55 8.82 7.16
N ASN A 9 -7.89 9.86 6.63
CA ASN A 9 -8.31 11.26 6.79
C ASN A 9 -8.63 12.01 5.49
N SER A 10 -8.31 11.47 4.32
CA SER A 10 -8.54 12.12 3.03
C SER A 10 -8.55 11.10 1.91
N ASP A 11 -9.21 11.45 0.80
CA ASP A 11 -8.94 10.84 -0.50
C ASP A 11 -7.49 11.14 -0.91
N GLU A 12 -6.93 10.27 -1.73
CA GLU A 12 -5.63 10.44 -2.35
C GLU A 12 -5.77 10.73 -3.84
N TRP A 13 -5.19 11.83 -4.28
CA TRP A 13 -5.02 12.16 -5.69
C TRP A 13 -3.55 11.94 -6.08
N GLN A 14 -3.32 11.31 -7.23
CA GLN A 14 -1.98 10.93 -7.68
C GLN A 14 -1.62 11.56 -9.02
N TYR A 15 -0.34 11.90 -9.19
CA TYR A 15 0.23 12.24 -10.50
C TYR A 15 1.54 11.51 -10.75
N TYR A 16 1.61 10.78 -11.85
CA TYR A 16 2.78 9.97 -12.22
C TYR A 16 3.74 10.79 -13.09
N LEU A 17 4.93 11.05 -12.57
CA LEU A 17 5.96 11.86 -13.21
C LEU A 17 6.86 11.03 -14.14
N GLU A 18 7.15 9.79 -13.75
CA GLU A 18 8.12 8.92 -14.41
C GLU A 18 7.78 7.45 -14.17
N GLY A 19 8.15 6.59 -15.13
CA GLY A 19 8.13 5.13 -14.98
C GLY A 19 6.80 4.48 -15.36
N LYS A 20 6.66 3.22 -14.97
CA LYS A 20 5.45 2.41 -15.16
C LYS A 20 5.07 1.76 -13.84
N ALA A 21 3.83 1.94 -13.43
CA ALA A 21 3.34 1.46 -12.17
C ALA A 21 2.02 0.71 -12.33
N ARG A 22 1.67 -0.05 -11.30
CA ARG A 22 0.37 -0.69 -11.15
C ARG A 22 -0.13 -0.45 -9.74
N MET A 23 -1.40 -0.14 -9.60
CA MET A 23 -2.07 -0.04 -8.31
C MET A 23 -3.33 -0.90 -8.29
N THR A 24 -3.52 -1.63 -7.20
CA THR A 24 -4.81 -2.26 -6.89
C THR A 24 -5.46 -1.51 -5.75
N VAL A 25 -6.71 -1.11 -5.92
CA VAL A 25 -7.54 -0.46 -4.89
C VAL A 25 -8.58 -1.45 -4.40
N PHE A 26 -8.68 -1.62 -3.08
CA PHE A 26 -9.67 -2.47 -2.41
C PHE A 26 -10.84 -1.65 -1.87
N ALA A 27 -12.03 -1.86 -2.42
CA ALA A 27 -13.25 -1.11 -2.12
C ALA A 27 -14.20 -1.86 -1.17
N SER A 28 -13.67 -2.73 -0.30
CA SER A 28 -14.42 -3.62 0.61
C SER A 28 -15.31 -4.64 -0.12
N SER A 29 -16.01 -5.50 0.63
CA SER A 29 -16.98 -6.47 0.10
C SER A 29 -16.44 -7.29 -1.10
N SER A 30 -15.20 -7.77 -0.98
CA SER A 30 -14.48 -8.52 -2.02
C SER A 30 -14.35 -7.79 -3.37
N THR A 31 -14.52 -6.48 -3.38
CA THR A 31 -14.42 -5.64 -4.57
C THR A 31 -13.03 -5.02 -4.63
N SER A 32 -12.32 -5.26 -5.72
CA SER A 32 -11.05 -4.61 -6.02
C SER A 32 -10.92 -4.35 -7.51
N ARG A 33 -10.09 -3.38 -7.86
CA ARG A 33 -9.72 -3.14 -9.26
C ARG A 33 -8.26 -2.73 -9.35
N THR A 34 -7.60 -3.25 -10.37
CA THR A 34 -6.21 -2.95 -10.71
C THR A 34 -6.16 -2.00 -11.90
N PHE A 35 -5.26 -1.04 -11.83
CA PHE A 35 -5.01 -0.04 -12.86
C PHE A 35 -3.50 0.07 -13.10
N ASP A 36 -3.12 0.22 -14.36
CA ASP A 36 -1.74 0.53 -14.75
C ASP A 36 -1.60 2.05 -14.98
N PHE A 37 -0.44 2.60 -14.63
CA PHE A 37 -0.11 4.02 -14.73
C PHE A 37 1.26 4.21 -15.38
N GLN A 38 1.41 5.33 -16.08
CA GLN A 38 2.67 5.80 -16.64
C GLN A 38 2.80 7.32 -16.52
N ALA A 39 3.96 7.86 -16.93
CA ALA A 39 4.20 9.30 -16.91
C ALA A 39 3.05 10.08 -17.60
N GLY A 40 2.50 11.05 -16.89
CA GLY A 40 1.38 11.89 -17.32
C GLY A 40 0.00 11.44 -16.81
N ASP A 41 -0.12 10.23 -16.27
CA ASP A 41 -1.40 9.72 -15.77
C ASP A 41 -1.77 10.31 -14.40
N VAL A 42 -3.08 10.35 -14.15
CA VAL A 42 -3.69 10.75 -12.88
C VAL A 42 -4.34 9.53 -12.23
N GLY A 43 -4.03 9.31 -10.96
CA GLY A 43 -4.64 8.27 -10.14
C GLY A 43 -5.53 8.84 -9.05
N TYR A 44 -6.39 7.99 -8.49
CA TYR A 44 -7.27 8.35 -7.38
C TYR A 44 -7.54 7.15 -6.48
N VAL A 45 -7.49 7.36 -5.17
CA VAL A 45 -7.91 6.38 -4.17
C VAL A 45 -8.89 7.05 -3.20
N PRO A 46 -10.16 6.62 -3.14
CA PRO A 46 -11.09 7.12 -2.13
C PRO A 46 -10.61 6.82 -0.71
N ILE A 47 -10.98 7.70 0.23
CA ILE A 47 -10.61 7.66 1.64
C ILE A 47 -10.78 6.27 2.22
N SER A 48 -9.81 5.85 3.03
CA SER A 48 -9.76 4.57 3.72
C SER A 48 -9.73 3.31 2.83
N MET A 49 -9.71 3.41 1.50
CA MET A 49 -9.54 2.23 0.64
C MET A 49 -8.07 1.76 0.65
N PRO A 50 -7.79 0.51 1.07
CA PRO A 50 -6.44 -0.03 1.02
C PRO A 50 -5.94 -0.18 -0.41
N HIS A 51 -4.66 0.15 -0.62
CA HIS A 51 -4.02 0.03 -1.92
C HIS A 51 -2.51 -0.16 -1.77
N TYR A 52 -1.85 -0.50 -2.87
CA TYR A 52 -0.39 -0.54 -3.02
C TYR A 52 -0.02 0.01 -4.39
N ILE A 53 1.23 0.46 -4.58
CA ILE A 53 1.72 0.90 -5.89
C ILE A 53 3.02 0.16 -6.20
N GLU A 54 2.96 -0.69 -7.22
CA GLU A 54 4.07 -1.52 -7.67
C GLU A 54 4.73 -0.89 -8.89
N ASN A 55 6.06 -0.90 -8.91
CA ASN A 55 6.81 -0.58 -10.12
C ASN A 55 6.82 -1.81 -11.02
N THR A 56 6.23 -1.70 -12.21
CA THR A 56 6.14 -2.80 -13.19
C THR A 56 7.13 -2.62 -14.35
N GLY A 57 7.93 -1.55 -14.32
CA GLY A 57 8.95 -1.24 -15.32
C GLY A 57 10.37 -1.59 -14.86
N THR A 58 11.33 -1.25 -15.71
CA THR A 58 12.77 -1.42 -15.46
C THR A 58 13.47 -0.13 -15.01
N THR A 59 12.71 0.98 -14.95
CA THR A 59 13.21 2.30 -14.55
C THR A 59 12.59 2.72 -13.22
N ILE A 60 13.05 3.83 -12.66
CA ILE A 60 12.45 4.40 -11.45
C ILE A 60 11.02 4.86 -11.76
N VAL A 61 10.11 4.62 -10.80
CA VAL A 61 8.79 5.26 -10.76
C VAL A 61 8.86 6.44 -9.82
N ARG A 62 8.41 7.61 -10.28
CA ARG A 62 8.22 8.80 -9.45
C ARG A 62 6.79 9.28 -9.63
N PHE A 63 6.11 9.51 -8.52
CA PHE A 63 4.74 10.00 -8.50
C PHE A 63 4.53 10.87 -7.26
N LEU A 64 3.46 11.66 -7.25
CA LEU A 64 3.05 12.50 -6.14
C LEU A 64 1.77 11.92 -5.53
N GLU A 65 1.73 11.80 -4.21
CA GLU A 65 0.51 11.56 -3.43
C GLU A 65 0.04 12.93 -2.88
N VAL A 66 -1.19 13.34 -3.20
CA VAL A 66 -1.75 14.65 -2.81
C VAL A 66 -3.05 14.44 -2.07
N PHE A 67 -3.19 15.15 -0.94
CA PHE A 67 -4.32 15.00 -0.02
C PHE A 67 -4.96 16.35 0.25
N ALA A 68 -6.29 16.40 0.27
CA ALA A 68 -7.05 17.57 0.70
C ALA A 68 -7.15 17.61 2.23
N SER A 69 -6.01 17.62 2.92
CA SER A 69 -5.88 17.56 4.37
C SER A 69 -4.75 18.44 4.87
N ASP A 70 -4.81 18.86 6.14
CA ASP A 70 -3.77 19.65 6.79
C ASP A 70 -2.51 18.85 7.15
N ARG A 71 -2.59 17.51 7.09
CA ARG A 71 -1.50 16.59 7.39
C ARG A 71 -1.61 15.29 6.60
N PHE A 72 -0.44 14.75 6.29
CA PHE A 72 -0.31 13.37 5.81
C PHE A 72 -0.55 12.39 6.96
N THR A 73 -1.42 11.39 6.74
CA THR A 73 -1.54 10.22 7.61
C THR A 73 -1.80 8.98 6.78
N ASP A 74 -1.21 7.86 7.18
CA ASP A 74 -1.53 6.56 6.62
C ASP A 74 -1.39 5.45 7.67
N VAL A 75 -1.95 4.28 7.34
CA VAL A 75 -1.85 3.06 8.14
C VAL A 75 -1.22 1.97 7.28
N SER A 76 -0.03 1.51 7.67
CA SER A 76 0.65 0.38 7.01
C SER A 76 0.03 -0.94 7.47
N LEU A 77 -0.28 -1.82 6.51
CA LEU A 77 -0.76 -3.17 6.82
C LEU A 77 0.30 -3.99 7.57
N THR A 78 1.56 -3.93 7.11
CA THR A 78 2.68 -4.64 7.72
C THR A 78 2.88 -4.22 9.17
N GLN A 79 2.95 -2.91 9.42
CA GLN A 79 3.13 -2.38 10.77
C GLN A 79 1.91 -2.71 11.65
N TRP A 80 0.69 -2.60 11.11
CA TRP A 80 -0.52 -2.93 11.86
C TRP A 80 -0.52 -4.40 12.32
N MET A 81 -0.13 -5.33 11.44
CA MET A 81 0.02 -6.74 11.80
C MET A 81 1.13 -6.94 12.85
N ALA A 82 2.29 -6.31 12.68
CA ALA A 82 3.42 -6.42 13.61
C ALA A 82 3.11 -5.86 15.02
N LEU A 83 2.15 -4.95 15.14
CA LEU A 83 1.73 -4.33 16.41
C LEU A 83 0.44 -4.94 16.99
N THR A 84 -0.16 -5.91 16.30
CA THR A 84 -1.32 -6.68 16.77
C THR A 84 -0.82 -7.98 17.41
N PRO A 85 -1.44 -8.50 18.48
CA PRO A 85 -1.02 -9.78 19.05
C PRO A 85 -0.90 -10.88 17.98
N HIS A 86 0.28 -11.49 17.85
CA HIS A 86 0.63 -12.35 16.71
C HIS A 86 -0.30 -13.56 16.62
N GLU A 87 -0.80 -14.08 17.75
CA GLU A 87 -1.80 -15.16 17.77
C GLU A 87 -3.11 -14.77 17.09
N LEU A 88 -3.55 -13.51 17.19
CA LEU A 88 -4.76 -13.02 16.52
C LEU A 88 -4.51 -12.91 15.02
N VAL A 89 -3.37 -12.33 14.62
CA VAL A 89 -2.99 -12.21 13.20
C VAL A 89 -2.89 -13.61 12.56
N ALA A 90 -2.23 -14.55 13.22
CA ALA A 90 -2.09 -15.93 12.76
C ALA A 90 -3.46 -16.63 12.61
N ALA A 91 -4.35 -16.46 13.59
CA ALA A 91 -5.69 -17.03 13.55
C ALA A 91 -6.56 -16.42 12.44
N ASN A 92 -6.48 -15.10 12.24
CA ASN A 92 -7.23 -14.38 11.20
C ASN A 92 -6.77 -14.75 9.78
N LEU A 93 -5.46 -14.90 9.57
CA LEU A 93 -4.87 -15.21 8.26
C LEU A 93 -4.75 -16.72 7.99
N GLN A 94 -4.96 -17.55 9.02
CA GLN A 94 -4.80 -19.01 8.96
C GLN A 94 -3.38 -19.44 8.52
N ILE A 95 -2.37 -18.77 9.10
CA ILE A 95 -0.96 -19.01 8.80
C ILE A 95 -0.18 -19.40 10.06
N ASP A 96 1.02 -19.96 9.87
CA ASP A 96 1.93 -20.23 10.99
C ASP A 96 2.42 -18.92 11.62
N ARG A 97 2.44 -18.86 12.95
CA ARG A 97 2.88 -17.67 13.71
C ARG A 97 4.29 -17.24 13.35
N SER A 98 5.18 -18.17 12.99
CA SER A 98 6.56 -17.87 12.60
C SER A 98 6.65 -16.93 11.39
N LEU A 99 5.65 -16.91 10.51
CA LEU A 99 5.60 -15.97 9.37
C LEU A 99 5.34 -14.52 9.80
N ILE A 100 4.81 -14.32 11.01
CA ILE A 100 4.50 -12.99 11.56
C ILE A 100 5.63 -12.49 12.47
N ASP A 101 6.36 -13.40 13.11
CA ASP A 101 7.44 -13.06 14.04
C ASP A 101 8.57 -12.21 13.43
N ALA A 102 8.72 -12.28 12.10
CA ALA A 102 9.71 -11.49 11.36
C ALA A 102 9.19 -10.14 10.86
N LEU A 103 7.90 -9.80 11.08
CA LEU A 103 7.36 -8.54 10.56
C LEU A 103 8.00 -7.33 11.26
N PRO A 104 8.40 -6.30 10.50
CA PRO A 104 8.99 -5.09 11.09
C PRO A 104 7.92 -4.25 11.80
N THR A 105 8.23 -3.82 13.02
CA THR A 105 7.38 -2.89 13.79
C THR A 105 7.56 -1.43 13.36
N GLN A 106 8.68 -1.12 12.70
CA GLN A 106 8.89 0.16 12.02
C GLN A 106 8.29 0.13 10.62
N LYS A 107 7.63 1.22 10.24
CA LYS A 107 6.99 1.35 8.94
C LYS A 107 8.04 1.54 7.83
N HIS A 108 7.92 0.76 6.76
CA HIS A 108 8.71 0.90 5.53
C HIS A 108 7.79 1.25 4.36
N SER A 109 7.65 2.54 4.08
CA SER A 109 6.68 3.02 3.08
C SER A 109 6.97 2.50 1.66
N VAL A 110 8.24 2.23 1.35
CA VAL A 110 8.65 1.58 0.11
C VAL A 110 9.47 0.34 0.45
N VAL A 111 9.06 -0.80 -0.11
CA VAL A 111 9.71 -2.11 0.07
C VAL A 111 10.25 -2.64 -1.26
N SER A 112 11.35 -3.38 -1.22
CA SER A 112 11.87 -4.13 -2.36
C SER A 112 11.20 -5.49 -2.46
N GLU A 113 11.20 -6.08 -3.65
CA GLU A 113 10.87 -7.48 -3.81
C GLU A 113 11.90 -8.34 -3.05
N VAL A 114 11.42 -9.34 -2.32
CA VAL A 114 12.29 -10.34 -1.71
C VAL A 114 12.39 -11.47 -2.71
N ALA A 115 13.60 -11.72 -3.24
CA ALA A 115 13.84 -12.94 -4.01
C ALA A 115 13.63 -14.14 -3.08
N LEU A 116 12.58 -14.91 -3.32
CA LEU A 116 12.29 -16.17 -2.64
C LEU A 116 13.26 -17.27 -3.09
#